data_AF-A0A6C2TYY0-F1
#
_entry.id   AF-A0A6C2TYY0-F1
#
_cell.length_a   1.000
_cell.length_b   1.000
_cell.length_c   1.000
_cell.angle_alpha   90.00
_cell.angle_beta   90.00
_cell.angle_gamma   90.00
#
_symmetry.space_group_name_H-M   'P 1'
#
loop_
_entity.id
_entity.type
_entity.pdbx_description
1 polymer ?
#
loop_
_entity_poly.entity_id
_entity_poly.type
_entity_poly.pdbx_seq_one_letter_code
_entity_poly.pdbx_strand_id
1 'polypeptide(L)'
;MNKPPKGYYRQLLPAELAHLRLALTNQPMTGVERHKELAEPLAEYFDKQTDEHAAYYAEGLRSGAMVPVVPLAQISKPGHWAPGELFMKS
;
A
#
# COMPACT_ATOMS: atom_id res chain seq x y z
N MET A 1 -11.17 -4.19 17.87
CA MET A 1 -11.09 -4.48 16.42
C MET A 1 -10.19 -5.68 16.20
N ASN A 2 -10.65 -6.67 15.44
CA ASN A 2 -9.80 -7.79 15.02
C ASN A 2 -8.90 -7.31 13.87
N LYS A 3 -7.59 -7.48 14.02
CA LYS A 3 -6.63 -7.11 12.97
C LYS A 3 -6.83 -8.04 11.77
N PRO A 4 -7.14 -7.52 10.58
CA PRO A 4 -7.39 -8.35 9.40
C PRO A 4 -6.12 -9.06 8.92
N PRO A 5 -6.27 -10.14 8.12
CA PRO A 5 -5.17 -10.75 7.38
C PRO A 5 -4.45 -9.73 6.48
N LYS A 6 -3.15 -9.97 6.24
CA LYS A 6 -2.33 -9.07 5.43
C LYS A 6 -2.92 -8.93 4.02
N GLY A 7 -3.25 -7.69 3.64
CA GLY A 7 -3.76 -7.40 2.30
C GLY A 7 -5.23 -7.74 2.07
N TYR A 8 -5.98 -8.10 3.12
CA TYR A 8 -7.39 -8.47 3.01
C TYR A 8 -8.25 -7.36 2.36
N TYR A 9 -7.94 -6.08 2.62
CA TYR A 9 -8.63 -4.93 1.98
C TYR A 9 -8.72 -5.02 0.45
N ARG A 10 -7.82 -5.75 -0.22
CA ARG A 10 -7.82 -5.87 -1.68
C ARG A 10 -9.08 -6.51 -2.24
N GLN A 11 -9.74 -7.37 -1.46
CA GLN A 11 -11.01 -7.97 -1.88
C GLN A 11 -12.20 -7.04 -1.64
N LEU A 12 -12.02 -6.02 -0.78
CA LEU A 12 -13.03 -5.02 -0.46
C LEU A 12 -13.01 -3.88 -1.47
N LEU A 13 -11.88 -3.64 -2.13
CA LEU A 13 -11.74 -2.57 -3.12
C LEU A 13 -12.40 -2.95 -4.45
N PRO A 14 -12.99 -1.98 -5.17
CA PRO A 14 -13.49 -2.19 -6.52
C PRO A 14 -12.33 -2.44 -7.48
N ALA A 15 -12.62 -3.12 -8.60
CA ALA A 15 -11.62 -3.49 -9.61
C ALA A 15 -10.81 -2.29 -10.13
N GLU A 16 -11.44 -1.12 -10.26
CA GLU A 16 -10.80 0.13 -10.68
C GLU A 16 -9.67 0.56 -9.73
N LEU A 17 -9.78 0.24 -8.44
CA LEU A 17 -8.80 0.56 -7.41
C LEU A 17 -7.88 -0.63 -7.09
N ALA A 18 -7.88 -1.69 -7.90
CA ALA A 18 -7.06 -2.88 -7.66
C ALA A 18 -5.54 -2.61 -7.72
N HIS A 19 -5.12 -1.50 -8.31
CA HIS A 19 -3.71 -1.05 -8.36
C HIS A 19 -3.26 -0.40 -7.05
N LEU A 20 -4.20 0.06 -6.21
CA LEU A 20 -3.91 0.76 -4.98
C LEU A 20 -3.49 -0.21 -3.86
N ARG A 21 -2.62 0.26 -2.96
CA ARG A 21 -2.18 -0.47 -1.77
C ARG A 21 -2.37 0.37 -0.53
N LEU A 22 -2.61 -0.28 0.61
CA LEU A 22 -2.60 0.36 1.92
C LEU A 22 -1.30 0.00 2.62
N ALA A 23 -0.50 1.00 2.96
CA ALA A 23 0.76 0.85 3.67
C ALA A 23 0.65 1.43 5.09
N LEU A 24 1.29 0.77 6.05
CA LEU A 24 1.40 1.29 7.42
C LEU A 24 2.45 2.40 7.47
N THR A 25 2.10 3.54 8.05
CA THR A 25 2.97 4.73 8.05
C THR A 25 4.13 4.65 9.03
N ASN A 26 4.06 3.73 9.99
CA ASN A 26 5.13 3.45 10.95
C ASN A 26 6.26 2.57 10.37
N GLN A 27 6.15 2.11 9.12
CA GLN A 27 7.16 1.32 8.45
C GLN A 27 7.82 2.12 7.31
N PRO A 28 9.14 1.92 7.07
CA PRO A 28 9.80 2.47 5.90
C PRO A 28 9.09 2.00 4.61
N MET A 29 8.86 2.93 3.70
CA MET A 29 8.23 2.68 2.40
C MET A 29 9.20 3.09 1.30
N THR A 30 9.57 2.14 0.44
CA THR A 30 10.44 2.37 -0.73
C THR A 30 9.76 1.89 -2.00
N GLY A 31 9.92 2.60 -3.11
CA GLY A 31 9.36 2.18 -4.40
C GLY A 31 7.85 2.37 -4.52
N VAL A 32 7.27 3.28 -3.76
CA VAL A 32 5.83 3.61 -3.80
C VAL A 32 5.62 5.12 -3.78
N GLU A 33 4.57 5.57 -4.44
CA GLU A 33 4.04 6.94 -4.35
C GLU A 33 2.90 6.98 -3.34
N ARG A 34 2.90 7.99 -2.46
CA ARG A 34 1.86 8.15 -1.43
C ARG A 34 0.75 9.06 -1.95
N HIS A 35 -0.48 8.59 -1.86
CA HIS A 35 -1.68 9.31 -2.26
C HIS A 35 -2.53 9.65 -1.02
N LYS A 36 -2.06 10.61 -0.23
CA LYS A 36 -2.74 11.00 1.02
C LYS A 36 -4.12 11.59 0.77
N GLU A 37 -4.30 12.25 -0.37
CA GLU A 37 -5.55 12.82 -0.86
C GLU A 37 -6.65 11.76 -1.05
N LEU A 38 -6.29 10.49 -1.25
CA LEU A 38 -7.22 9.38 -1.38
C LEU A 38 -7.62 8.77 -0.03
N ALA A 39 -7.04 9.22 1.09
CA ALA A 39 -7.27 8.59 2.39
C ALA A 39 -8.72 8.76 2.87
N GLU A 40 -9.27 9.99 2.83
CA GLU A 40 -10.65 10.23 3.25
C GLU A 40 -11.68 9.58 2.32
N PRO A 41 -11.58 9.71 0.97
CA PRO A 41 -12.50 9.01 0.07
C PRO A 41 -12.50 7.49 0.25
N LEU A 42 -11.33 6.88 0.52
CA LEU A 42 -11.23 5.45 0.81
C LEU A 42 -11.82 5.10 2.18
N ALA A 43 -11.63 5.94 3.20
CA ALA A 43 -12.25 5.72 4.51
C ALA A 43 -13.78 5.74 4.41
N GLU A 44 -14.36 6.72 3.71
CA GLU A 44 -15.80 6.78 3.43
C GLU A 44 -16.30 5.58 2.62
N TYR A 45 -15.48 5.07 1.70
CA TYR A 45 -15.80 3.85 0.96
C TYR A 45 -15.85 2.63 1.89
N PHE A 46 -14.88 2.48 2.80
CA PHE A 46 -14.86 1.40 3.78
C PHE A 46 -16.00 1.48 4.79
N ASP A 47 -16.41 2.69 5.21
CA ASP A 47 -17.56 2.86 6.13
C ASP A 47 -18.89 2.33 5.55
N LYS A 48 -19.02 2.30 4.22
CA LYS A 48 -20.21 1.79 3.54
C LYS A 48 -20.22 0.26 3.39
N GLN A 49 -19.10 -0.40 3.70
CA GLN A 49 -18.99 -1.85 3.60
C GLN A 49 -19.57 -2.53 4.85
N THR A 50 -20.16 -3.70 4.67
CA THR A 50 -20.68 -4.53 5.77
C THR A 50 -19.63 -5.49 6.35
N ASP A 51 -18.42 -5.53 5.78
CA ASP A 51 -17.35 -6.42 6.19
C ASP A 51 -16.78 -6.05 7.58
N GLU A 52 -16.53 -7.07 8.40
CA GLU A 52 -16.09 -6.91 9.79
C GLU A 52 -14.73 -6.19 9.95
N HIS A 53 -13.92 -6.15 8.89
CA HIS A 53 -12.62 -5.51 8.89
C HIS A 53 -12.62 -4.13 8.22
N ALA A 54 -13.73 -3.72 7.58
CA ALA A 54 -13.78 -2.44 6.87
C ALA A 54 -13.51 -1.24 7.80
N ALA A 55 -14.11 -1.25 9.00
CA ALA A 55 -13.90 -0.22 10.00
C ALA A 55 -12.42 -0.04 10.39
N TYR A 56 -11.65 -1.14 10.46
CA TYR A 56 -10.21 -1.09 10.77
C TYR A 56 -9.42 -0.31 9.71
N TYR A 57 -9.77 -0.46 8.44
CA TYR A 57 -9.14 0.28 7.35
C TYR A 57 -9.57 1.75 7.33
N ALA A 58 -10.86 2.03 7.56
CA ALA A 58 -11.37 3.39 7.64
C ALA A 58 -10.69 4.19 8.77
N GLU A 59 -10.61 3.62 9.98
CA GLU A 59 -9.92 4.25 11.10
C GLU A 59 -8.42 4.41 10.85
N GLY A 60 -7.78 3.38 10.26
CA GLY A 60 -6.37 3.44 9.88
C GLY A 60 -6.05 4.59 8.92
N LEU A 61 -6.93 4.84 7.95
CA LEU A 61 -6.79 5.93 6.99
C LEU A 61 -7.00 7.31 7.65
N ARG A 62 -8.06 7.48 8.45
CA ARG A 62 -8.36 8.76 9.12
C ARG A 62 -7.33 9.16 10.17
N SER A 63 -6.83 8.19 10.92
CA SER A 63 -5.76 8.42 11.92
C SER A 63 -4.40 8.67 11.29
N GLY A 64 -4.24 8.40 9.99
CA GLY A 64 -2.95 8.44 9.30
C GLY A 64 -2.02 7.27 9.66
N ALA A 65 -2.51 6.24 10.36
CA ALA A 65 -1.78 4.99 10.59
C ALA A 65 -1.59 4.18 9.29
N MET A 66 -2.47 4.41 8.31
CA MET A 66 -2.39 3.87 6.96
C MET A 66 -2.38 5.00 5.94
N VAL A 67 -1.70 4.77 4.82
CA VAL A 67 -1.72 5.67 3.68
C VAL A 67 -1.97 4.87 2.39
N PRO A 68 -2.83 5.38 1.48
CA PRO A 68 -2.95 4.84 0.14
C PRO A 68 -1.64 5.05 -0.62
N VAL A 69 -1.16 4.00 -1.27
CA VAL A 69 0.06 4.06 -2.08
C VAL A 69 -0.13 3.34 -3.40
N VAL A 70 0.53 3.83 -4.43
CA VAL A 70 0.67 3.14 -5.71
C VAL A 70 2.11 2.68 -5.84
N PRO A 71 2.38 1.40 -6.14
CA PRO A 71 3.73 0.96 -6.47
C PRO A 71 4.25 1.79 -7.64
N LEU A 72 5.40 2.45 -7.47
CA LEU A 72 6.06 3.07 -8.60
C LEU A 72 6.33 1.94 -9.61
N ALA A 73 5.91 2.14 -10.86
CA ALA A 73 6.31 1.25 -11.93
C ALA A 73 7.83 1.13 -11.82
N GLN A 74 8.33 -0.07 -11.51
CA GLN A 74 9.75 -0.31 -11.53
C GLN A 74 10.15 -0.12 -13.00
N ILE A 75 10.59 1.10 -13.35
CA ILE A 75 11.40 1.35 -14.52
C ILE A 75 12.68 0.59 -14.21
N SER A 76 12.67 -0.70 -14.52
CA SER A 76 13.84 -1.54 -14.68
C SER A 76 15.00 -1.22 -13.72
N LYS A 77 15.06 -1.93 -12.59
CA LYS A 77 16.34 -2.53 -12.25
C LYS A 77 16.20 -4.05 -12.32
N PRO A 78 16.18 -4.67 -13.52
CA PRO A 78 17.01 -5.85 -13.64
C PRO A 78 18.44 -5.33 -13.44
N GLY A 79 18.90 -5.32 -12.19
CA GLY A 79 20.32 -5.32 -11.91
C GLY A 79 20.85 -6.68 -12.38
N HIS A 80 20.91 -6.89 -13.68
CA HIS A 80 21.84 -7.85 -14.25
C HIS A 80 23.20 -7.25 -14.02
N TRP A 81 23.78 -7.56 -12.86
CA TRP A 81 25.21 -7.37 -12.68
C TRP A 81 25.90 -8.27 -13.70
N ALA A 82 26.77 -7.70 -14.54
CA ALA A 82 27.65 -8.54 -15.34
C ALA A 82 28.50 -9.39 -14.37
N PRO A 83 28.84 -10.66 -14.70
CA PRO A 83 29.78 -11.44 -13.91
C PRO A 83 31.16 -10.75 -13.89
N GLY A 84 31.37 -9.84 -12.94
CA GLY A 84 32.57 -8.99 -12.85
C GLY A 84 32.36 -7.71 -12.05
N GLU A 85 31.15 -7.14 -12.00
CA GLU A 85 30.89 -5.89 -11.27
C GLU A 85 30.82 -6.07 -9.74
N LEU A 86 30.74 -7.32 -9.26
CA LEU A 86 30.72 -7.65 -7.84
C LEU A 86 32.11 -7.66 -7.18
N PHE A 87 33.19 -7.52 -7.96
CA PHE A 87 34.54 -7.65 -7.45
C PHE A 87 35.49 -6.58 -7.99
N MET A 88 35.27 -5.29 -7.75
CA MET A 88 36.39 -4.36 -7.52
C MET A 88 35.99 -3.26 -6.54
N LYS A 89 36.42 -3.45 -5.29
CA LYS A 89 36.88 -2.36 -4.42
C LYS A 89 38.21 -1.86 -4.98
N SER A 90 38.30 -0.56 -5.23
CA SER A 90 39.44 0.31 -4.92
C SER A 90 39.08 1.74 -5.26
#